data_AF-A0A2G9TUC7-F1
#
_entry.id   AF-A0A2G9TUC7-F1
#
_cell.length_a   1.000
_cell.length_b   1.000
_cell.length_c   1.000
_cell.angle_alpha   90.00
_cell.angle_beta   90.00
_cell.angle_gamma   90.00
#
_symmetry.space_group_name_H-M   'P 1'
#
loop_
_entity.id
_entity.type
_entity.pdbx_description
1 polymer ?
#
loop_
_entity_poly.entity_id
_entity_poly.type
_entity_poly.pdbx_seq_one_letter_code
_entity_poly.pdbx_strand_id
1 'polypeptide(L)'
;GMAELLAGVKIQLKDGSQVDAGDYLKGKMVGLYFSASWCPPCRAFTPKLKFRRLDTDGDEQITFTEFILGDHHYIERQSAAFHKLDEDGDGVVSRGEYDAYYKRIDDERRRNDMERERFFEGLKSSYPIGK
;
A
#
# COMPACT_ATOMS: atom_id res chain seq x y z
N GLY A 1 13.70 -27.28 5.83
CA GLY A 1 13.34 -26.58 4.57
C GLY A 1 13.70 -25.09 4.64
N MET A 2 13.54 -24.28 3.59
CA MET A 2 13.91 -22.85 3.65
C MET A 2 13.24 -22.08 4.81
N ALA A 3 12.00 -22.42 5.16
CA ALA A 3 11.31 -21.86 6.32
C ALA A 3 12.06 -22.15 7.64
N GLU A 4 12.49 -23.40 7.84
CA GLU A 4 13.24 -23.81 9.04
C GLU A 4 14.62 -23.16 9.12
N LEU A 5 15.32 -23.03 7.97
CA LEU A 5 16.61 -22.35 7.89
C LEU A 5 16.52 -20.88 8.29
N LEU A 6 15.37 -20.24 8.03
CA LEU A 6 15.12 -18.83 8.31
C LEU A 6 14.29 -18.61 9.59
N ALA A 7 14.04 -19.64 10.39
CA ALA A 7 13.28 -19.51 11.63
C ALA A 7 13.93 -18.48 12.58
N GLY A 8 13.13 -17.59 13.16
CA GLY A 8 13.60 -16.50 14.01
C GLY A 8 14.07 -15.25 13.24
N VAL A 9 14.22 -15.31 11.92
CA VAL A 9 14.55 -14.14 11.10
C VAL A 9 13.29 -13.32 10.86
N LYS A 10 13.34 -12.03 11.22
CA LYS A 10 12.28 -11.08 10.88
C LYS A 10 12.42 -10.64 9.43
N ILE A 11 11.39 -10.88 8.63
CA ILE A 11 11.28 -10.39 7.26
C ILE A 11 10.22 -9.30 7.17
N GLN A 12 10.49 -8.30 6.34
CA GLN A 12 9.56 -7.21 6.07
C GLN A 12 8.70 -7.55 4.84
N LEU A 13 7.38 -7.45 4.98
CA LEU A 13 6.42 -7.61 3.90
C LEU A 13 6.27 -6.29 3.11
N LYS A 14 5.55 -6.35 1.97
CA LYS A 14 5.39 -5.19 1.08
C LYS A 14 4.65 -4.02 1.74
N ASP A 15 3.75 -4.30 2.67
CA ASP A 15 3.01 -3.31 3.46
C ASP A 15 3.85 -2.68 4.59
N GLY A 16 5.09 -3.12 4.75
CA GLY A 16 6.02 -2.66 5.78
C GLY A 16 5.91 -3.42 7.11
N SER A 17 4.95 -4.32 7.27
CA SER A 17 4.83 -5.17 8.47
C SER A 17 6.00 -6.16 8.57
N GLN A 18 6.33 -6.57 9.78
CA GLN A 18 7.37 -7.57 10.04
C GLN A 18 6.79 -8.85 10.61
N VAL A 19 7.21 -9.98 10.04
CA VAL A 19 6.77 -11.32 10.44
C VAL A 19 7.96 -12.24 10.66
N ASP A 20 7.76 -13.33 11.42
CA ASP A 20 8.75 -14.41 11.49
C ASP A 20 8.77 -15.18 10.17
N ALA A 21 9.96 -15.38 9.60
CA ALA A 21 10.11 -16.07 8.32
C ALA A 21 9.81 -17.57 8.40
N GLY A 22 10.09 -18.21 9.53
CA GLY A 22 9.82 -19.64 9.72
C GLY A 22 8.32 -19.94 9.69
N ASP A 23 7.54 -19.11 10.38
CA ASP A 23 6.08 -19.23 10.36
C ASP A 23 5.51 -18.83 8.99
N TYR A 24 5.95 -17.69 8.46
CA TYR A 24 5.37 -17.12 7.24
C TYR A 24 5.68 -17.92 5.97
N LEU A 25 6.84 -18.59 5.90
CA LEU A 25 7.29 -19.35 4.73
C LEU A 25 6.94 -20.84 4.81
N LYS A 26 6.32 -21.29 5.90
CA LYS A 26 5.98 -22.71 6.10
C LYS A 26 5.11 -23.23 4.96
N GLY A 27 5.53 -24.35 4.37
CA GLY A 27 4.84 -24.99 3.24
C GLY A 27 4.99 -24.29 1.88
N LYS A 28 5.69 -23.14 1.81
CA LYS A 28 5.94 -22.43 0.55
C LYS A 28 7.20 -22.94 -0.13
N MET A 29 7.19 -22.97 -1.46
CA MET A 29 8.42 -23.10 -2.25
C MET A 29 9.14 -21.74 -2.22
N VAL A 30 10.38 -21.72 -1.75
CA VAL A 30 11.14 -20.49 -1.55
C VAL A 30 12.42 -20.54 -2.37
N GLY A 31 12.63 -19.52 -3.20
CA GLY A 31 13.89 -19.27 -3.90
C GLY A 31 14.49 -17.94 -3.45
N LEU A 32 15.80 -17.91 -3.21
CA LEU A 32 16.53 -16.69 -2.90
C LEU A 32 17.13 -16.11 -4.18
N TYR A 33 16.74 -14.88 -4.53
CA TYR A 33 17.27 -14.17 -5.68
C TYR A 33 18.28 -13.10 -5.24
N PHE A 34 19.56 -13.41 -5.38
CA PHE A 34 20.65 -12.47 -5.10
C PHE A 34 20.83 -11.52 -6.29
N SER A 35 20.62 -10.23 -6.06
CA SER A 35 20.62 -9.22 -7.12
C SER A 35 21.12 -7.88 -6.63
N ALA A 36 21.59 -7.06 -7.56
CA ALA A 36 21.97 -5.68 -7.33
C ALA A 36 21.64 -4.85 -8.57
N SER A 37 21.14 -3.63 -8.37
CA SER A 37 20.74 -2.73 -9.46
C SER A 37 21.90 -2.36 -10.40
N TRP A 38 23.11 -2.28 -9.86
CA TRP A 38 24.33 -1.98 -10.62
C TRP A 38 24.91 -3.20 -11.35
N CYS A 39 24.45 -4.42 -11.05
CA CYS A 39 24.99 -5.64 -11.64
C CYS A 39 24.38 -5.89 -13.04
N PRO A 40 25.18 -5.86 -14.13
CA PRO A 40 24.66 -6.02 -15.50
C PRO A 40 23.88 -7.32 -15.76
N PRO A 41 24.35 -8.53 -15.39
CA PRO A 41 23.58 -9.75 -15.61
C PRO A 41 22.27 -9.76 -14.80
N CYS A 42 22.26 -9.18 -13.60
CA CYS A 42 21.04 -9.03 -12.80
C CYS A 42 20.01 -8.12 -13.48
N ARG A 43 20.45 -7.00 -14.08
CA ARG A 43 19.56 -6.11 -14.86
C ARG A 43 18.98 -6.80 -16.09
N ALA A 44 19.70 -7.74 -16.70
CA ALA A 44 19.20 -8.54 -17.82
C ALA A 44 18.23 -9.65 -17.37
N PHE A 45 18.42 -10.22 -16.18
CA PHE A 45 17.59 -11.32 -15.67
C PHE A 45 16.32 -10.85 -14.95
N THR A 46 16.39 -9.77 -14.15
CA THR A 46 15.26 -9.25 -13.38
C THR A 46 13.99 -9.05 -14.21
N PRO A 47 14.03 -8.50 -15.45
CA PRO A 47 12.85 -8.35 -16.29
C PRO A 47 12.21 -9.68 -16.66
N LYS A 48 13.01 -10.73 -16.92
CA LYS A 48 12.50 -12.09 -17.24
C LYS A 48 11.80 -12.72 -16.03
N LEU A 49 12.40 -12.57 -14.85
CA LEU A 49 11.79 -13.04 -13.60
C LEU A 49 10.49 -12.28 -13.31
N LYS A 50 10.47 -10.96 -13.52
CA LYS A 50 9.27 -10.14 -13.35
C LYS A 50 8.17 -10.55 -14.33
N PHE A 51 8.50 -10.80 -15.58
CA PHE A 51 7.57 -11.27 -16.59
C PHE A 51 6.89 -12.57 -16.16
N ARG A 52 7.68 -13.60 -15.83
CA ARG A 52 7.15 -14.88 -15.34
C ARG A 52 6.29 -14.75 -14.08
N ARG A 53 6.54 -13.75 -13.23
CA ARG A 53 5.71 -13.49 -12.03
C ARG A 53 4.34 -12.90 -12.40
N LEU A 54 4.26 -12.17 -13.51
CA LEU A 54 3.05 -11.49 -13.96
C LEU A 54 2.20 -12.37 -14.89
N ASP A 55 2.85 -13.15 -15.76
CA ASP A 55 2.24 -14.16 -16.61
C ASP A 55 1.81 -15.36 -15.76
N THR A 56 0.56 -15.34 -15.31
CA THR A 56 0.04 -16.28 -14.32
C THR A 56 -0.52 -17.56 -14.92
N ASP A 57 -1.01 -17.49 -16.16
CA ASP A 57 -1.50 -18.63 -16.91
C ASP A 57 -0.41 -19.30 -17.78
N GLY A 58 0.74 -18.64 -17.95
CA GLY A 58 1.90 -19.18 -18.65
C GLY A 58 1.77 -19.12 -20.17
N ASP A 59 0.95 -18.23 -20.70
CA ASP A 59 0.67 -18.11 -22.14
C ASP A 59 1.67 -17.21 -22.90
N GLU A 60 2.72 -16.75 -22.21
CA GLU A 60 3.73 -15.82 -22.71
C GLU A 60 3.17 -14.43 -23.08
N GLN A 61 2.02 -14.06 -22.53
CA GLN A 61 1.43 -12.74 -22.63
C GLN A 61 1.18 -12.20 -21.21
N ILE A 62 0.96 -10.89 -21.12
CA ILE A 62 0.52 -10.27 -19.87
C ILE A 62 -0.72 -9.47 -20.22
N THR A 63 -1.86 -9.91 -19.72
CA THR A 63 -3.12 -9.19 -19.87
C THR A 63 -3.15 -7.95 -19.00
N PHE A 64 -4.06 -7.02 -19.28
CA PHE A 64 -4.27 -5.86 -18.41
C PHE A 64 -4.63 -6.27 -16.98
N THR A 65 -5.45 -7.32 -16.84
CA THR A 65 -5.85 -7.88 -15.55
C THR A 65 -4.63 -8.37 -14.78
N GLU A 66 -3.77 -9.19 -15.38
CA GLU A 66 -2.54 -9.67 -14.75
C GLU A 66 -1.57 -8.56 -14.38
N PHE A 67 -1.43 -7.56 -15.26
CA PHE A 67 -0.59 -6.40 -15.00
C PHE A 67 -1.04 -5.66 -13.73
N ILE A 68 -2.35 -5.42 -13.59
CA ILE A 68 -2.93 -4.71 -12.45
C ILE A 68 -2.90 -5.58 -11.17
N LEU A 69 -3.22 -6.87 -11.27
CA LEU A 69 -3.19 -7.81 -10.14
C LEU A 69 -1.75 -8.08 -9.64
N GLY A 70 -0.77 -8.05 -10.54
CA GLY A 70 0.62 -8.34 -10.22
C GLY A 70 1.31 -7.28 -9.35
N ASP A 71 0.82 -6.03 -9.38
CA ASP A 71 1.24 -4.94 -8.50
C ASP A 71 0.18 -4.71 -7.40
N HIS A 72 0.10 -5.70 -6.50
CA HIS A 72 -0.77 -5.79 -5.32
C HIS A 72 -0.98 -4.45 -4.58
N HIS A 73 0.04 -3.59 -4.51
CA HIS A 73 -0.04 -2.28 -3.84
C HIS A 73 -1.02 -1.29 -4.52
N TYR A 74 -1.28 -1.42 -5.83
CA TYR A 74 -2.31 -0.62 -6.49
C TYR A 74 -3.71 -1.04 -6.02
N ILE A 75 -3.99 -2.35 -6.00
CA ILE A 75 -5.29 -2.89 -5.60
C ILE A 75 -5.56 -2.68 -4.12
N GLU A 76 -4.59 -2.91 -3.25
CA GLU A 76 -4.75 -2.67 -1.80
C GLU A 76 -5.11 -1.21 -1.51
N ARG A 77 -4.45 -0.25 -2.20
CA ARG A 77 -4.80 1.17 -2.05
C ARG A 77 -6.20 1.49 -2.57
N GLN A 78 -6.59 0.92 -3.71
CA GLN A 78 -7.92 1.13 -4.27
C GLN A 78 -9.00 0.48 -3.41
N SER A 79 -8.77 -0.73 -2.90
CA SER A 79 -9.66 -1.42 -1.96
C SER A 79 -9.79 -0.66 -0.65
N ALA A 80 -8.69 -0.17 -0.08
CA ALA A 80 -8.73 0.65 1.14
C ALA A 80 -9.46 1.99 0.92
N ALA A 81 -9.39 2.57 -0.28
CA ALA A 81 -10.17 3.76 -0.62
C ALA A 81 -11.64 3.41 -0.84
N PHE A 82 -11.93 2.28 -1.48
CA PHE A 82 -13.27 1.77 -1.73
C PHE A 82 -14.00 1.48 -0.41
N HIS A 83 -13.40 0.75 0.53
CA HIS A 83 -14.00 0.46 1.84
C HIS A 83 -14.16 1.69 2.75
N LYS A 84 -13.58 2.85 2.40
CA LYS A 84 -13.88 4.12 3.08
C LYS A 84 -15.13 4.79 2.53
N LEU A 85 -15.48 4.47 1.29
CA LEU A 85 -16.66 4.97 0.61
C LEU A 85 -17.85 4.03 0.85
N ASP A 86 -17.64 2.72 0.75
CA ASP A 86 -18.60 1.65 1.04
C ASP A 86 -18.76 1.51 2.56
N GLU A 87 -19.73 2.23 3.11
CA GLU A 87 -19.95 2.31 4.56
C GLU A 87 -20.74 1.12 5.09
N ASP A 88 -21.63 0.56 4.27
CA ASP A 88 -22.43 -0.60 4.66
C ASP A 88 -21.76 -1.95 4.36
N GLY A 89 -20.71 -1.94 3.53
CA GLY A 89 -19.89 -3.11 3.24
C GLY A 89 -20.55 -4.10 2.30
N ASP A 90 -21.53 -3.67 1.51
CA ASP A 90 -22.23 -4.52 0.54
C ASP A 90 -21.41 -4.77 -0.74
N GLY A 91 -20.27 -4.08 -0.88
CA GLY A 91 -19.37 -4.19 -2.02
C GLY A 91 -19.73 -3.25 -3.18
N VAL A 92 -20.62 -2.27 -2.96
CA VAL A 92 -21.07 -1.28 -3.94
C VAL A 92 -21.16 0.10 -3.31
N VAL A 93 -20.40 1.07 -3.81
CA VAL A 93 -20.58 2.48 -3.39
C VAL A 93 -21.83 3.07 -4.02
N SER A 94 -22.86 3.25 -3.22
CA SER A 94 -24.10 3.93 -3.59
C SER A 94 -23.90 5.45 -3.73
N ARG A 95 -24.87 6.11 -4.38
CA ARG A 95 -24.85 7.58 -4.49
C ARG A 95 -24.90 8.26 -3.12
N GLY A 96 -25.67 7.70 -2.18
CA GLY A 96 -25.82 8.23 -0.83
C GLY A 96 -24.50 8.19 -0.05
N GLU A 97 -23.80 7.07 -0.13
CA GLU A 97 -22.49 6.89 0.51
C GLU A 97 -21.42 7.81 -0.07
N TYR A 98 -21.39 7.94 -1.40
CA TYR A 98 -20.48 8.86 -2.07
C TYR A 98 -20.70 10.31 -1.58
N ASP A 99 -21.95 10.79 -1.63
CA ASP A 99 -22.28 12.16 -1.23
C ASP A 99 -22.00 12.39 0.27
N ALA A 100 -22.29 11.41 1.13
CA ALA A 100 -22.01 11.48 2.56
C ALA A 100 -20.50 11.56 2.87
N TYR A 101 -19.69 10.74 2.19
CA TYR A 101 -18.24 10.75 2.36
C TYR A 101 -17.63 12.12 2.03
N TYR A 102 -17.95 12.70 0.86
CA TYR A 102 -17.39 13.99 0.46
C TYR A 102 -17.89 15.14 1.33
N LYS A 103 -19.15 15.10 1.79
CA LYS A 103 -19.67 16.08 2.74
C LYS A 103 -18.88 16.05 4.06
N ARG A 104 -18.61 14.86 4.61
CA ARG A 104 -17.81 14.70 5.83
C ARG A 104 -16.38 15.25 5.66
N ILE A 105 -15.74 14.96 4.53
CA ILE A 105 -14.40 15.49 4.21
C ILE A 105 -14.40 17.02 4.18
N ASP A 106 -15.39 17.64 3.54
CA ASP A 106 -15.50 19.09 3.47
C ASP A 106 -15.81 19.72 4.84
N ASP A 107 -16.67 19.07 5.64
CA ASP A 107 -16.98 19.49 7.01
C ASP A 107 -15.75 19.40 7.93
N GLU A 108 -14.93 18.36 7.78
CA GLU A 108 -13.65 18.22 8.50
C GLU A 108 -12.63 19.27 8.07
N ARG A 109 -12.46 19.50 6.77
CA ARG A 109 -11.54 20.55 6.27
C ARG A 109 -11.91 21.92 6.83
N ARG A 110 -13.19 22.30 6.77
CA ARG A 110 -13.68 23.57 7.33
C ARG A 110 -13.42 23.67 8.84
N ARG A 111 -13.64 22.59 9.59
CA ARG A 111 -13.35 22.56 11.04
C ARG A 111 -11.85 22.75 11.32
N ASN A 112 -11.00 22.02 10.61
CA ASN A 112 -9.55 22.12 10.77
C ASN A 112 -9.01 23.51 10.42
N ASP A 113 -9.55 24.15 9.39
CA ASP A 113 -9.19 25.53 9.03
C ASP A 113 -9.56 26.51 10.15
N MET A 114 -10.77 26.39 10.72
CA MET A 114 -11.19 27.21 11.86
C MET A 114 -10.32 26.98 13.10
N GLU A 115 -9.98 25.73 13.41
CA GLU A 115 -9.10 25.40 14.55
C GLU A 115 -7.69 25.94 14.35
N ARG A 116 -7.16 25.83 13.14
CA ARG A 116 -5.85 26.37 12.77
C ARG A 116 -5.83 27.89 12.90
N GLU A 117 -6.84 28.59 12.43
CA GLU A 117 -6.95 30.04 12.61
C GLU A 117 -6.98 30.43 14.09
N ARG A 118 -7.82 29.77 14.89
CA ARG A 118 -7.88 30.00 16.35
C ARG A 118 -6.54 29.74 17.04
N PHE A 119 -5.84 28.69 16.65
CA PHE A 119 -4.50 28.39 17.17
C PHE A 119 -3.50 29.51 16.86
N PHE A 120 -3.46 30.00 15.62
CA PHE A 120 -2.57 31.10 15.24
C PHE A 120 -2.96 32.43 15.87
N GLU A 121 -4.25 32.71 16.08
CA GLU A 121 -4.70 33.87 16.86
C GLU A 121 -4.25 33.80 18.32
N GLY A 122 -4.36 32.62 18.95
CA GLY A 122 -3.87 32.39 20.32
C GLY A 122 -2.36 32.60 20.45
N LEU A 123 -1.58 32.16 19.45
CA LEU A 123 -0.14 32.42 19.40
C LEU A 123 0.18 33.92 19.29
N LYS A 124 -0.52 34.66 18.42
CA LYS A 124 -0.34 36.12 18.29
C LYS A 124 -0.69 36.87 19.57
N SER A 125 -1.70 36.39 20.31
CA SER A 125 -2.08 36.96 21.61
C SER A 125 -1.05 36.66 22.71
N SER A 126 -0.40 35.50 22.66
CA SER A 126 0.56 35.06 23.69
C SER A 126 1.98 35.59 23.46
N TYR A 127 2.33 35.85 22.20
CA TYR A 127 3.62 36.40 21.78
C TYR A 127 3.40 37.59 20.84
N PRO A 128 3.05 38.78 21.37
CA PRO A 128 2.92 39.97 20.55
C PRO A 128 4.29 40.32 19.95
N ILE A 129 4.38 40.30 18.62
CA ILE A 129 5.59 40.75 17.91
C ILE A 129 5.67 42.26 18.10
N GLY A 130 6.63 42.69 18.93
CA GLY A 130 6.88 44.11 19.23
C GLY A 130 7.22 44.90 17.96
N LYS A 131 6.73 46.13 17.90
CA LYS A 131 7.16 47.14 16.93
C LYS A 131 8.57 47.63 17.26
#